data_AF-A0A3M1MA40-F1
#
_entry.id   AF-A0A3M1MA40-F1
#
_cell.length_a   1.000
_cell.length_b   1.000
_cell.length_c   1.000
_cell.angle_alpha   90.00
_cell.angle_beta   90.00
_cell.angle_gamma   90.00
#
_symmetry.space_group_name_H-M   'P 1'
#
loop_
_entity.id
_entity.type
_entity.pdbx_description
1 polymer ?
#
loop_
_entity_poly.entity_id
_entity_poly.type
_entity_poly.pdbx_seq_one_letter_code
_entity_poly.pdbx_strand_id
1 'polypeptide(L)'
;AEVLLVSRSTNRAEQAVDALAASLDDAARSRLRPVGLDAQGVFERALAQADVLFASGAAGVELLSDSQLAVASRVKVAVDLNAVPPAGIAGIAPTDAGQRREDRVDYGALGVGELKMKIHRRAIAALFESNDRVLDTEAIYDLGRQLINART
;
A
#
# COMPACT_ATOMS: atom_id res chain seq x y z
N ALA A 1 5.49 -2.28 11.86
CA ALA A 1 4.89 -3.47 11.24
C ALA A 1 5.99 -4.29 10.60
N GLU A 2 5.87 -5.62 10.56
CA GLU A 2 6.61 -6.44 9.59
C GLU A 2 5.98 -6.23 8.22
N VAL A 3 6.79 -6.08 7.17
CA VAL A 3 6.34 -5.73 5.82
C VAL A 3 6.90 -6.73 4.83
N LEU A 4 5.99 -7.45 4.17
CA LEU A 4 6.32 -8.40 3.12
C LEU A 4 6.15 -7.72 1.76
N LEU A 5 7.24 -7.54 1.02
CA LEU A 5 7.22 -6.97 -0.32
C LEU A 5 7.12 -8.12 -1.33
N VAL A 6 5.94 -8.24 -1.95
CA VAL A 6 5.64 -9.33 -2.89
C VAL A 6 5.93 -8.90 -4.32
N SER A 7 6.61 -9.75 -5.10
CA SER A 7 6.81 -9.56 -6.53
C SER A 7 6.70 -10.88 -7.30
N ARG A 8 6.58 -10.78 -8.63
CA ARG A 8 6.45 -11.95 -9.54
C ARG A 8 7.60 -12.94 -9.43
N SER A 9 8.78 -12.50 -9.01
CA SER A 9 9.93 -13.36 -8.74
C SER A 9 10.64 -12.91 -7.48
N THR A 10 11.31 -13.86 -6.81
CA THR A 10 12.06 -13.61 -5.58
C THR A 10 13.14 -12.54 -5.81
N ASN A 11 13.88 -12.64 -6.91
CA ASN A 11 14.91 -11.68 -7.30
C ASN A 11 14.38 -10.23 -7.42
N ARG A 12 13.19 -10.04 -8.00
CA ARG A 12 12.60 -8.69 -8.12
C ARG A 12 12.14 -8.14 -6.77
N ALA A 13 11.65 -9.02 -5.88
CA ALA A 13 11.27 -8.61 -4.54
C ALA A 13 12.51 -8.18 -3.74
N GLU A 14 13.62 -8.93 -3.85
CA GLU A 14 14.91 -8.60 -3.22
C GLU A 14 15.44 -7.24 -3.70
N GLN A 15 15.49 -7.03 -5.01
CA GLN A 15 15.93 -5.75 -5.59
C GLN A 15 15.10 -4.56 -5.09
N ALA A 16 13.78 -4.73 -4.96
CA ALA A 16 12.91 -3.67 -4.44
C ALA A 16 13.16 -3.39 -2.95
N VAL A 17 13.38 -4.44 -2.14
CA VAL A 17 13.75 -4.30 -0.73
C VAL A 17 15.11 -3.61 -0.58
N ASP A 18 16.10 -3.97 -1.40
CA ASP A 18 17.43 -3.36 -1.37
C ASP A 18 17.39 -1.88 -1.78
N ALA A 19 16.60 -1.54 -2.79
CA ALA A 19 16.41 -0.16 -3.21
C ALA A 19 15.74 0.69 -2.11
N LEU A 20 14.75 0.13 -1.39
CA LEU A 20 14.12 0.80 -0.26
C LEU A 20 15.05 0.89 0.94
N ALA A 21 15.87 -0.14 1.19
CA ALA A 21 16.78 -0.17 2.32
C ALA A 21 17.81 0.99 2.29
N ALA A 22 18.13 1.52 1.11
CA ALA A 22 19.05 2.65 0.96
C ALA A 22 18.53 3.97 1.57
N SER A 23 17.22 4.10 1.77
CA SER A 23 16.57 5.30 2.35
C SER A 23 15.92 5.05 3.71
N LEU A 24 16.15 3.89 4.31
CA LEU A 24 15.55 3.48 5.58
C LEU A 24 16.62 3.30 6.66
N ASP A 25 16.23 3.53 7.91
CA ASP A 25 17.06 3.15 9.06
C ASP A 25 17.13 1.63 9.25
N ASP A 26 18.11 1.17 10.04
CA ASP A 26 18.32 -0.27 10.29
C ASP A 26 17.10 -0.95 10.91
N ALA A 27 16.34 -0.23 11.75
CA ALA A 27 15.16 -0.78 12.41
C ALA A 27 14.02 -1.03 11.41
N ALA A 28 13.75 -0.09 10.50
CA ALA A 28 12.79 -0.22 9.43
C ALA A 28 13.23 -1.28 8.41
N ARG A 29 14.51 -1.28 8.02
CA ARG A 29 15.09 -2.28 7.14
C ARG A 29 14.93 -3.70 7.69
N SER A 30 15.18 -3.89 8.98
CA SER A 30 15.08 -5.21 9.63
C SER A 30 13.68 -5.82 9.58
N ARG A 31 12.64 -5.02 9.27
CA ARG A 31 11.24 -5.42 9.20
C ARG A 31 10.75 -5.70 7.77
N LEU A 32 11.57 -5.43 6.74
CA LEU A 32 11.24 -5.72 5.34
C LEU A 32 11.67 -7.13 4.97
N ARG A 33 10.80 -7.88 4.30
CA ARG A 33 11.10 -9.22 3.76
C ARG A 33 10.62 -9.32 2.31
N PRO A 34 11.49 -9.73 1.38
CA PRO A 34 11.08 -10.00 0.01
C PRO A 34 10.32 -11.33 -0.07
N VAL A 35 9.28 -11.38 -0.90
CA VAL A 35 8.51 -12.60 -1.18
C VAL A 35 8.30 -12.71 -2.69
N GLY A 36 8.80 -13.79 -3.28
CA GLY A 36 8.56 -14.13 -4.68
C GLY A 36 7.35 -15.04 -4.87
N LEU A 37 6.59 -14.83 -5.95
CA LEU A 37 5.53 -15.75 -6.38
C LEU A 37 6.05 -17.03 -7.08
N ASP A 38 7.35 -17.07 -7.38
CA ASP A 38 8.04 -18.20 -8.01
C ASP A 38 8.39 -19.32 -7.01
N ALA A 39 8.27 -19.06 -5.70
CA ALA A 39 8.51 -20.03 -4.64
C ALA A 39 7.19 -20.62 -4.12
N GLN A 40 7.01 -21.93 -4.31
CA GLN A 40 5.76 -22.63 -4.01
C GLN A 40 5.33 -22.49 -2.54
N GLY A 41 4.10 -22.05 -2.32
CA GLY A 41 3.47 -21.96 -1.00
C GLY A 41 3.95 -20.80 -0.13
N VAL A 42 4.97 -20.03 -0.55
CA VAL A 42 5.51 -18.93 0.25
C VAL A 42 4.51 -17.78 0.31
N PHE A 43 3.95 -17.42 -0.85
CA PHE A 43 2.96 -16.34 -0.96
C PHE A 43 1.67 -16.66 -0.20
N GLU A 44 1.15 -17.88 -0.31
CA GLU A 44 -0.08 -18.28 0.37
C GLU A 44 0.08 -18.24 1.90
N ARG A 45 1.24 -18.67 2.41
CA ARG A 45 1.55 -18.56 3.85
C ARG A 45 1.67 -17.12 4.31
N ALA A 46 2.31 -16.27 3.51
CA ALA A 46 2.41 -14.84 3.78
C ALA A 46 1.02 -14.18 3.81
N LEU A 47 0.19 -14.47 2.82
CA LEU A 47 -1.16 -13.94 2.69
C LEU A 47 -2.07 -14.38 3.84
N ALA A 48 -1.99 -15.64 4.25
CA ALA A 48 -2.75 -16.18 5.37
C ALA A 48 -2.43 -15.52 6.73
N GLN A 49 -1.26 -14.88 6.87
CA GLN A 49 -0.80 -14.22 8.08
C GLN A 49 -0.99 -12.70 8.06
N ALA A 50 -1.28 -12.11 6.90
CA ALA A 50 -1.38 -10.67 6.73
C ALA A 50 -2.60 -10.07 7.46
N ASP A 51 -2.36 -9.03 8.26
CA ASP A 51 -3.45 -8.22 8.85
C ASP A 51 -3.86 -7.05 7.93
N VAL A 52 -2.95 -6.59 7.07
CA VAL A 52 -3.17 -5.49 6.11
C VAL A 52 -2.59 -5.86 4.75
N LEU A 53 -3.33 -5.58 3.68
CA LEU A 53 -2.93 -5.87 2.30
C LEU A 53 -2.93 -4.60 1.45
N PHE A 54 -1.88 -4.42 0.64
CA PHE A 54 -1.79 -3.38 -0.37
C PHE A 54 -1.53 -4.01 -1.75
N ALA A 55 -2.41 -3.76 -2.71
CA ALA A 55 -2.19 -4.06 -4.12
C ALA A 55 -1.72 -2.81 -4.84
N SER A 56 -0.43 -2.78 -5.16
CA SER A 56 0.25 -1.69 -5.89
C SER A 56 0.75 -2.17 -7.26
N GLY A 57 -0.06 -2.97 -7.95
CA GLY A 57 0.25 -3.56 -9.25
C GLY A 57 0.20 -2.54 -10.39
N ALA A 58 0.57 -2.99 -11.59
CA ALA A 58 0.37 -2.20 -12.79
C ALA A 58 -1.13 -2.02 -13.08
N ALA A 59 -1.48 -0.95 -13.79
CA ALA A 59 -2.87 -0.69 -14.19
C ALA A 59 -3.45 -1.85 -15.01
N GLY A 60 -4.68 -2.27 -14.67
CA GLY A 60 -5.36 -3.38 -15.36
C GLY A 60 -4.77 -4.76 -15.06
N VAL A 61 -4.01 -4.90 -13.98
CA VAL A 61 -3.48 -6.19 -13.52
C VAL A 61 -4.17 -6.59 -12.22
N GLU A 62 -4.84 -7.74 -12.26
CA GLU A 62 -5.32 -8.42 -11.06
C GLU A 62 -4.14 -9.08 -10.34
N LEU A 63 -3.96 -8.76 -9.05
CA LEU A 63 -2.92 -9.31 -8.19
C LEU A 63 -3.45 -10.35 -7.21
N LEU A 64 -4.69 -10.19 -6.75
CA LEU A 64 -5.37 -11.15 -5.89
C LEU A 64 -6.77 -11.45 -6.43
N SER A 65 -6.97 -12.71 -6.79
CA SER A 65 -8.29 -13.24 -7.14
C SER A 65 -9.18 -13.43 -5.90
N ASP A 66 -10.47 -13.66 -6.11
CA ASP A 66 -11.42 -13.97 -5.03
C ASP A 66 -11.00 -15.20 -4.21
N SER A 67 -10.46 -16.24 -4.87
CA SER A 67 -10.04 -17.47 -4.19
C SER A 67 -8.80 -17.24 -3.32
N GLN A 68 -7.86 -16.40 -3.76
CA GLN A 68 -6.70 -16.04 -2.95
C GLN A 68 -7.10 -15.13 -1.79
N LEU A 69 -8.01 -14.18 -2.03
CA LEU A 69 -8.51 -13.30 -0.98
C LEU A 69 -9.26 -14.07 0.12
N ALA A 70 -9.95 -15.16 -0.22
CA ALA A 70 -10.58 -16.04 0.76
C ALA A 70 -9.56 -16.74 1.70
N VAL A 71 -8.32 -16.97 1.24
CA VAL A 71 -7.23 -17.52 2.08
C VAL A 71 -6.71 -16.45 3.06
N ALA A 72 -6.87 -15.17 2.72
CA ALA A 72 -6.43 -14.01 3.51
C ALA A 72 -7.36 -13.70 4.70
N SER A 73 -7.80 -14.73 5.44
CA SER A 73 -8.81 -14.66 6.50
C SER A 73 -8.50 -13.72 7.67
N ARG A 74 -7.23 -13.34 7.84
CA ARG A 74 -6.78 -12.42 8.89
C ARG A 74 -6.85 -10.95 8.48
N VAL A 75 -6.94 -10.66 7.18
CA VAL A 75 -6.85 -9.30 6.66
C VAL A 75 -8.01 -8.46 7.19
N LYS A 76 -7.67 -7.39 7.90
CA LYS A 76 -8.61 -6.39 8.43
C LYS A 76 -8.70 -5.14 7.57
N VAL A 77 -7.67 -4.86 6.77
CA VAL A 77 -7.67 -3.75 5.83
C VAL A 77 -7.07 -4.18 4.50
N ALA A 78 -7.76 -3.92 3.40
CA ALA A 78 -7.24 -4.11 2.06
C ALA A 78 -7.29 -2.81 1.26
N VAL A 79 -6.21 -2.52 0.55
CA VAL A 79 -6.06 -1.30 -0.25
C VAL A 79 -5.68 -1.70 -1.67
N ASP A 80 -6.53 -1.37 -2.63
CA ASP A 80 -6.26 -1.53 -4.05
C ASP A 80 -5.96 -0.16 -4.68
N LEU A 81 -4.76 -0.01 -5.24
CA LEU A 81 -4.33 1.22 -5.92
C LEU A 81 -4.59 1.17 -7.44
N ASN A 82 -5.16 0.09 -7.96
CA ASN A 82 -5.53 -0.01 -9.36
C ASN A 82 -6.92 0.61 -9.61
N ALA A 83 -6.98 1.60 -10.50
CA ALA A 83 -8.23 2.24 -10.93
C ALA A 83 -8.74 1.71 -12.29
N VAL A 84 -7.95 0.86 -12.96
CA VAL A 84 -8.23 0.37 -14.32
C VAL A 84 -8.66 -1.09 -14.25
N PRO A 85 -9.82 -1.47 -14.80
CA PRO A 85 -10.29 -2.86 -14.81
C PRO A 85 -9.32 -3.82 -15.53
N PRO A 86 -9.19 -5.07 -15.06
CA PRO A 86 -9.78 -5.63 -13.83
C PRO A 86 -9.18 -5.00 -12.56
N ALA A 87 -9.90 -5.07 -11.44
CA ALA A 87 -9.40 -4.60 -10.14
C ALA A 87 -8.10 -5.33 -9.76
N GLY A 88 -7.24 -4.68 -8.98
CA GLY A 88 -6.02 -5.30 -8.45
C GLY A 88 -6.33 -6.33 -7.36
N ILE A 89 -7.35 -6.06 -6.53
CA ILE A 89 -7.90 -7.03 -5.58
C ILE A 89 -9.36 -7.25 -5.95
N ALA A 90 -9.74 -8.51 -6.20
CA ALA A 90 -11.11 -8.86 -6.53
C ALA A 90 -12.09 -8.38 -5.44
N GLY A 91 -13.23 -7.84 -5.88
CA GLY A 91 -14.29 -7.33 -5.01
C GLY A 91 -14.06 -5.92 -4.41
N ILE A 92 -12.93 -5.28 -4.65
CA ILE A 92 -12.70 -3.88 -4.24
C ILE A 92 -13.01 -2.94 -5.41
N ALA A 93 -13.95 -2.01 -5.20
CA ALA A 93 -14.28 -1.00 -6.20
C ALA A 93 -13.28 0.16 -6.12
N PRO A 94 -12.91 0.82 -7.24
CA PRO A 94 -12.01 1.98 -7.20
C PRO A 94 -12.49 3.11 -6.30
N THR A 95 -13.79 3.25 -6.11
CA THR A 95 -14.43 4.27 -5.26
C THR A 95 -14.53 3.90 -3.79
N ASP A 96 -14.16 2.69 -3.39
CA ASP A 96 -14.25 2.26 -1.99
C ASP A 96 -13.36 3.16 -1.12
N ALA A 97 -13.95 3.72 -0.06
CA ALA A 97 -13.28 4.66 0.83
C ALA A 97 -13.62 4.32 2.29
N GLY A 98 -13.05 3.23 2.79
CA GLY A 98 -13.38 2.68 4.10
C GLY A 98 -14.63 1.81 4.07
N GLN A 99 -14.89 1.17 2.94
CA GLN A 99 -16.05 0.30 2.75
C GLN A 99 -15.88 -0.96 3.60
N ARG A 100 -16.82 -1.21 4.52
CA ARG A 100 -16.81 -2.43 5.34
C ARG A 100 -17.34 -3.62 4.56
N ARG A 101 -16.64 -4.74 4.65
CA ARG A 101 -17.01 -6.06 4.12
C ARG A 101 -16.65 -7.11 5.17
N GLU A 102 -17.66 -7.68 5.82
CA GLU A 102 -17.45 -8.58 6.96
C GLU A 102 -16.52 -7.94 8.01
N ASP A 103 -15.41 -8.58 8.34
CA ASP A 103 -14.39 -8.10 9.29
C ASP A 103 -13.29 -7.25 8.64
N ARG A 104 -13.44 -6.87 7.37
CA ARG A 104 -12.44 -6.16 6.58
C ARG A 104 -12.93 -4.77 6.15
N VAL A 105 -12.00 -3.81 6.08
CA VAL A 105 -12.23 -2.45 5.56
C VAL A 105 -11.44 -2.26 4.27
N ASP A 106 -12.14 -1.92 3.20
CA ASP A 106 -11.57 -1.84 1.86
C ASP A 106 -11.44 -0.39 1.38
N TYR A 107 -10.33 -0.12 0.69
CA TYR A 107 -10.06 1.15 0.02
C TYR A 107 -9.64 0.90 -1.43
N GLY A 108 -10.32 1.56 -2.36
CA GLY A 108 -9.96 1.57 -3.77
C GLY A 108 -9.13 2.78 -4.17
N ALA A 109 -8.63 2.75 -5.41
CA ALA A 109 -7.66 3.71 -5.91
C ALA A 109 -8.16 5.17 -5.89
N LEU A 110 -9.43 5.41 -6.19
CA LEU A 110 -10.04 6.74 -6.16
C LEU A 110 -10.36 7.18 -4.72
N GLY A 111 -10.77 6.24 -3.85
CA GLY A 111 -10.96 6.50 -2.43
C GLY A 111 -9.67 6.96 -1.75
N VAL A 112 -8.56 6.26 -1.99
CA VAL A 112 -7.21 6.70 -1.55
C VAL A 112 -6.79 7.98 -2.28
N GLY A 113 -7.09 8.07 -3.57
CA GLY A 113 -6.75 9.19 -4.45
C GLY A 113 -7.27 10.53 -3.94
N GLU A 114 -8.45 10.58 -3.31
CA GLU A 114 -9.01 11.80 -2.75
C GLU A 114 -8.11 12.40 -1.66
N LEU A 115 -7.68 11.58 -0.70
CA LEU A 115 -6.76 12.03 0.36
C LEU A 115 -5.40 12.40 -0.22
N LYS A 116 -4.86 11.57 -1.13
CA LYS A 116 -3.59 11.85 -1.84
C LYS A 116 -3.61 13.21 -2.53
N MET A 117 -4.72 13.58 -3.19
CA MET A 117 -4.87 14.88 -3.82
C MET A 117 -4.89 16.04 -2.82
N LYS A 118 -5.50 15.87 -1.66
CA LYS A 118 -5.50 16.89 -0.60
C LYS A 118 -4.09 17.08 -0.01
N ILE A 119 -3.37 16.00 0.26
CA ILE A 119 -1.97 16.04 0.70
C ILE A 119 -1.10 16.73 -0.36
N HIS A 120 -1.24 16.35 -1.63
CA HIS A 120 -0.44 16.92 -2.71
C HIS A 120 -0.66 18.43 -2.86
N ARG A 121 -1.92 18.92 -2.83
CA ARG A 121 -2.19 20.36 -2.88
C ARG A 121 -1.59 21.10 -1.68
N ARG A 122 -1.69 20.52 -0.47
CA ARG A 122 -1.09 21.11 0.74
C ARG A 122 0.43 21.17 0.65
N ALA A 123 1.07 20.13 0.10
CA ALA A 123 2.50 20.07 -0.13
C ALA A 123 2.95 21.18 -1.09
N ILE A 124 2.27 21.36 -2.23
CA ILE A 124 2.57 22.46 -3.16
C ILE A 124 2.40 23.83 -2.49
N ALA A 125 1.32 24.04 -1.74
CA ALA A 125 1.14 25.28 -0.99
C ALA A 125 2.26 25.53 0.04
N ALA A 126 2.72 24.47 0.71
CA ALA A 126 3.80 24.55 1.71
C ALA A 126 5.14 25.03 1.13
N LEU A 127 5.40 24.77 -0.16
CA LEU A 127 6.60 25.24 -0.84
C LEU A 127 6.64 26.77 -0.97
N PHE A 128 5.49 27.45 -0.92
CA PHE A 128 5.42 28.91 -0.95
C PHE A 128 5.49 29.54 0.45
N GLU A 129 5.52 28.73 1.51
CA GLU A 129 5.64 29.24 2.89
C GLU A 129 7.11 29.48 3.29
N SER A 130 8.07 28.80 2.63
CA SER A 130 9.50 29.02 2.84
C SER A 130 10.33 28.45 1.68
N ASN A 131 11.50 29.05 1.41
CA ASN A 131 12.38 28.69 0.29
C ASN A 131 13.34 27.52 0.60
N ASP A 132 13.36 27.03 1.83
CA ASP A 132 14.27 25.98 2.32
C ASP A 132 13.58 24.63 2.56
N ARG A 133 12.29 24.50 2.20
CA ARG A 133 11.54 23.27 2.42
C ARG A 133 11.97 22.16 1.45
N VAL A 134 12.26 20.99 2.02
CA VAL A 134 12.39 19.73 1.29
C VAL A 134 11.21 18.86 1.67
N LEU A 135 10.40 18.48 0.68
CA LEU A 135 9.20 17.66 0.88
C LEU A 135 9.47 16.25 0.36
N ASP A 136 10.03 15.41 1.22
CA ASP A 136 10.27 13.99 0.98
C ASP A 136 9.15 13.12 1.59
N THR A 137 9.39 11.81 1.67
CA THR A 137 8.41 10.85 2.20
C THR A 137 7.97 11.18 3.62
N GLU A 138 8.89 11.54 4.53
CA GLU A 138 8.57 11.83 5.93
C GLU A 138 7.78 13.14 6.05
N ALA A 139 8.26 14.19 5.38
CA ALA A 139 7.57 15.48 5.37
C ALA A 139 6.15 15.39 4.77
N ILE A 140 5.98 14.64 3.67
CA ILE A 140 4.67 14.44 3.04
C ILE A 140 3.75 13.59 3.91
N TYR A 141 4.29 12.56 4.59
CA TYR A 141 3.53 11.73 5.52
C TYR A 141 2.99 12.56 6.68
N ASP A 142 3.81 13.44 7.26
CA ASP A 142 3.40 14.33 8.35
C ASP A 142 2.33 15.33 7.92
N LEU A 143 2.44 15.90 6.72
CA LEU A 143 1.36 16.71 6.15
C LEU A 143 0.04 15.92 6.05
N GLY A 144 0.12 14.64 5.67
CA GLY A 144 -1.02 13.73 5.68
C GLY A 144 -1.62 13.53 7.06
N ARG A 145 -0.79 13.27 8.08
CA ARG A 145 -1.25 13.10 9.47
C ARG A 145 -1.93 14.35 10.01
N GLN A 146 -1.37 15.53 9.74
CA GLN A 146 -1.97 16.80 10.15
C GLN A 146 -3.34 17.01 9.51
N LEU A 147 -3.50 16.68 8.22
CA LEU A 147 -4.78 16.77 7.51
C LEU A 147 -5.85 15.81 8.05
N ILE A 148 -5.45 14.63 8.54
CA ILE A 148 -6.37 13.66 9.15
C ILE A 148 -6.77 14.14 10.56
N ASN A 149 -5.79 14.54 11.37
CA ASN A 149 -6.04 14.98 12.75
C ASN A 149 -6.89 16.25 12.81
N ALA A 150 -6.75 17.17 11.86
CA ALA A 150 -7.57 18.38 11.77
C ALA A 150 -9.05 18.13 11.41
N ARG A 151 -9.41 16.89 11.04
CA ARG A 151 -10.80 16.48 10.75
C ARG A 151 -11.49 15.74 11.90
N THR A 152 -10.76 15.46 12.98
CA THR A 152 -11.30 14.84 14.20
C THR A 152 -11.61 15.94 15.21
#